data_AF-A0A2P8VLR7-F1
#
_entry.id   AF-A0A2P8VLR7-F1
#
_cell.length_a   1.000
_cell.length_b   1.000
_cell.length_c   1.000
_cell.angle_alpha   90.00
_cell.angle_beta   90.00
_cell.angle_gamma   90.00
#
_symmetry.space_group_name_H-M   'P 1'
#
loop_
_entity.id
_entity.type
_entity.pdbx_description
1 polymer ?
#
loop_
_entity_poly.entity_id
_entity_poly.type
_entity_poly.pdbx_seq_one_letter_code
_entity_poly.pdbx_strand_id
1 'polypeptide(L)' 'MALAHYYRILGLRTGASFGDVKLAYRNLARLYHPDTNPGDQLAKEKFI' A
#
# COMPACT_ATOMS: atom_id res chain seq x y z
N MET A 1 0.78 16.38 -5.45
CA MET A 1 1.33 15.00 -5.43
C MET A 1 1.35 14.48 -6.87
N ALA A 2 2.47 13.90 -7.32
CA ALA A 2 2.61 13.42 -8.69
C ALA A 2 2.15 11.97 -8.83
N LEU A 3 1.59 11.59 -9.99
CA LEU A 3 1.12 10.22 -10.27
C LEU A 3 2.19 9.16 -9.96
N ALA A 4 3.44 9.42 -10.34
CA ALA A 4 4.59 8.55 -10.07
C ALA A 4 4.84 8.28 -8.57
N HIS A 5 4.43 9.19 -7.69
CA HIS A 5 4.55 9.01 -6.25
C HIS A 5 3.60 7.93 -5.73
N TYR A 6 2.35 7.90 -6.21
CA TYR A 6 1.38 6.87 -5.82
C TYR A 6 1.81 5.48 -6.28
N TYR A 7 2.30 5.36 -7.52
CA TYR A 7 2.88 4.11 -7.99
C TYR A 7 4.07 3.68 -7.12
N ARG A 8 4.95 4.62 -6.72
CA ARG A 8 6.08 4.31 -5.84
C ARG A 8 5.66 3.87 -4.44
N ILE A 9 4.62 4.47 -3.85
CA ILE A 9 4.04 4.02 -2.56
C ILE A 9 3.55 2.57 -2.68
N LEU A 10 2.90 2.23 -3.79
CA LEU A 10 2.46 0.87 -4.09
C LEU A 10 3.62 -0.07 -4.48
N GLY A 11 4.86 0.41 -4.57
CA GLY A 11 6.01 -0.37 -5.04
C GLY A 11 5.96 -0.71 -6.53
N LEU A 12 5.16 0.04 -7.31
CA LEU A 12 4.91 -0.16 -8.73
C LEU A 12 5.66 0.88 -9.59
N ARG A 13 5.88 0.52 -10.85
CA ARG A 13 6.35 1.46 -11.88
C ARG A 13 5.16 2.20 -12.49
N THR A 14 5.40 3.42 -12.97
CA THR A 14 4.43 4.17 -13.77
C THR A 14 4.05 3.37 -15.01
N GLY A 15 2.75 3.18 -15.25
CA GLY A 15 2.24 2.31 -16.31
C GLY A 15 1.92 0.89 -15.87
N ALA A 16 2.02 0.56 -14.58
CA ALA A 16 1.52 -0.71 -14.05
C ALA A 16 0.01 -0.85 -14.30
N SER A 17 -0.44 -2.09 -14.57
CA SER A 17 -1.81 -2.37 -14.91
C SER A 17 -2.74 -2.15 -13.71
N PHE A 18 -4.04 -2.01 -13.96
CA PHE A 18 -5.03 -1.96 -12.88
C PHE A 18 -4.99 -3.21 -11.99
N GLY A 19 -4.66 -4.38 -12.57
CA GLY A 19 -4.47 -5.62 -11.83
C GLY A 19 -3.31 -5.53 -10.83
N ASP A 20 -2.18 -4.99 -11.27
CA ASP A 20 -0.98 -4.80 -10.43
C ASP A 20 -1.25 -3.82 -9.29
N VAL A 21 -1.93 -2.71 -9.57
CA VAL A 21 -2.35 -1.72 -8.58
C VAL A 21 -3.25 -2.36 -7.53
N LYS A 22 -4.26 -3.13 -7.96
CA LYS A 22 -5.18 -3.82 -7.05
C LYS A 22 -4.47 -4.86 -6.18
N LEU A 23 -3.52 -5.61 -6.76
CA LEU A 23 -2.75 -6.61 -6.04
C LEU A 23 -1.81 -5.95 -5.02
N ALA A 24 -1.06 -4.93 -5.42
CA ALA A 24 -0.15 -4.19 -4.56
C ALA A 24 -0.88 -3.56 -3.38
N TYR A 25 -2.03 -2.92 -3.62
CA TYR A 25 -2.86 -2.36 -2.56
C TYR A 25 -3.33 -3.42 -1.56
N ARG A 26 -3.84 -4.56 -2.04
CA ARG A 26 -4.27 -5.66 -1.15
C ARG A 26 -3.13 -6.25 -0.33
N ASN A 27 -1.91 -6.26 -0.87
CA ASN A 27 -0.74 -6.74 -0.15
C ASN A 27 -0.33 -5.76 0.95
N LEU A 28 -0.27 -4.47 0.65
CA LEU A 28 0.02 -3.43 1.65
C LEU A 28 -1.05 -3.36 2.74
N ALA A 29 -2.33 -3.45 2.37
CA ALA A 29 -3.43 -3.46 3.32
C ALA A 29 -3.37 -4.65 4.29
N ARG A 30 -2.93 -5.83 3.82
CA ARG A 30 -2.70 -7.01 4.69
C ARG A 30 -1.45 -6.87 5.54
N LEU A 31 -0.39 -6.29 4.98
CA LEU A 31 0.89 -6.07 5.67
C LEU A 31 0.72 -5.11 6.85
N TYR A 32 -0.10 -4.08 6.70
CA TYR A 32 -0.35 -3.05 7.72
C TYR A 32 -1.71 -3.18 8.39
N HIS A 33 -2.42 -4.31 8.20
CA HIS A 33 -3.74 -4.48 8.79
C HIS A 33 -3.65 -4.44 10.32
N PRO A 34 -4.59 -3.76 11.01
CA PRO A 34 -4.61 -3.73 12.46
C PRO A 34 -4.81 -5.13 13.08
N ASP A 35 -5.54 -6.02 12.41
CA ASP A 35 -5.74 -7.40 12.89
C ASP A 35 -4.43 -8.21 12.91
N THR A 36 -3.51 -7.97 11.95
CA THR A 36 -2.22 -8.66 11.90
C THR A 36 -1.13 -7.93 12.67
N ASN A 37 -1.28 -6.62 12.90
CA ASN A 37 -0.36 -5.78 13.66
C ASN A 37 -1.06 -5.06 14.82
N PRO A 38 -1.60 -5.80 15.81
CA PRO A 38 -2.30 -5.20 16.94
C PRO A 38 -1.34 -4.33 17.76
N GLY A 39 -1.68 -3.06 17.94
CA GLY A 39 -0.91 -2.12 18.76
C GLY A 39 0.28 -1.46 18.04
N ASP A 40 0.53 -1.76 16.77
CA ASP A 40 1.59 -1.10 16.00
C ASP A 40 1.11 0.26 15.46
N GLN A 41 1.59 1.34 16.10
CA GLN A 41 1.29 2.71 15.67
C GLN A 41 1.84 3.03 14.27
N LEU A 42 2.97 2.45 13.88
CA LEU A 42 3.58 2.68 12.56
C LEU A 42 2.79 1.96 11.46
N ALA A 43 2.32 0.74 11.72
CA ALA A 43 1.41 0.05 10.79
C ALA A 43 0.10 0.83 10.64
N LYS A 44 -0.44 1.37 11.73
CA LYS A 44 -1.64 2.22 11.73
C LYS A 44 -1.44 3.51 10.92
N GLU A 45 -0.33 4.23 11.10
CA GLU A 45 0.01 5.43 10.33
C GLU A 45 0.24 5.14 8.84
N LYS A 46 0.65 3.91 8.48
CA LYS A 46 0.81 3.51 7.08
C LYS A 46 -0.49 3.02 6.44
N PHE A 47 -1.48 2.66 7.25
CA PHE A 47 -2.78 2.17 6.80
C PHE A 47 -3.82 3.29 6.63
N ILE A 48 -3.75 4.35 7.46
CA ILE A 48 -4.71 5.47 7.54
C ILE A 48 -4.09 6.74 6.94
#